data_AF-A0A812YHD8-F1
#
_entry.id   AF-A0A812YHD8-F1
#
_cell.length_a   1.000
_cell.length_b   1.000
_cell.length_c   1.000
_cell.angle_alpha   90.00
_cell.angle_beta   90.00
_cell.angle_gamma   90.00
#
_symmetry.space_group_name_H-M   'P 1'
#
loop_
_entity.id
_entity.type
_entity.pdbx_description
1 polymer ?
#
loop_
_entity_poly.entity_id
_entity_poly.type
_entity_poly.pdbx_seq_one_letter_code
_entity_poly.pdbx_strand_id
1 'polypeptide(L)'
;MTAEQAVTTLALRGISKTYTVRMVQYFLDAACGDFEFKRYNFLYLPRRGRSHSGLAIVNFVDAESCAMCEWRLRLLQRDGAISGFKSIGKSYIQGFAQNLAYYAALVREDARDASHVLVLEHGKPADVSKMIRQYVTRPLMQWAEQCLASMVLVHPREAE
;
A
#
# COMPACT_ATOMS: atom_id res chain seq x y z
N MET A 1 29.59 -2.16 5.66
CA MET A 1 28.67 -1.23 4.98
C MET A 1 27.40 -2.01 4.67
N THR A 2 26.37 -1.88 5.49
CA THR A 2 25.06 -2.49 5.18
C THR A 2 24.49 -1.74 3.98
N ALA A 3 24.24 -2.44 2.87
CA ALA A 3 23.55 -1.83 1.74
C ALA A 3 22.23 -1.26 2.24
N GLU A 4 22.03 0.05 2.12
CA GLU A 4 20.74 0.67 2.46
C GLU A 4 19.67 0.00 1.59
N GLN A 5 18.68 -0.61 2.24
CA GLN A 5 17.59 -1.26 1.53
C GLN A 5 16.83 -0.21 0.70
N ALA A 6 16.72 -0.44 -0.60
CA ALA A 6 16.01 0.46 -1.49
C ALA A 6 14.56 0.66 -1.04
N VAL A 7 14.16 1.92 -0.88
CA VAL A 7 12.79 2.30 -0.47
C VAL A 7 11.90 2.29 -1.69
N THR A 8 10.96 1.36 -1.73
CA THR A 8 10.01 1.17 -2.84
C THR A 8 8.56 1.25 -2.38
N THR A 9 8.31 1.39 -1.07
CA THR A 9 6.95 1.39 -0.53
C THR A 9 6.71 2.59 0.38
N LEU A 10 5.63 3.32 0.11
CA LEU A 10 5.11 4.41 0.94
C LEU A 10 3.89 3.98 1.75
N ALA A 11 3.76 4.59 2.92
CA ALA A 11 2.57 4.60 3.75
C ALA A 11 1.96 6.01 3.74
N LEU A 12 0.72 6.13 3.27
CA LEU A 12 -0.09 7.34 3.35
C LEU A 12 -1.01 7.24 4.56
N ARG A 13 -0.95 8.20 5.49
CA ARG A 13 -1.61 8.12 6.80
C ARG A 13 -2.56 9.28 7.04
N GLY A 14 -3.53 9.02 7.93
CA GLY A 14 -4.58 9.98 8.26
C GLY A 14 -5.49 10.25 7.07
N ILE A 15 -5.71 9.24 6.23
CA ILE A 15 -6.55 9.37 5.03
C ILE A 15 -7.99 9.70 5.46
N SER A 16 -8.57 10.75 4.88
CA SER A 16 -9.97 11.13 5.09
C SER A 16 -10.90 9.94 4.80
N LYS A 17 -11.90 9.70 5.66
CA LYS A 17 -12.85 8.57 5.53
C LYS A 17 -13.71 8.61 4.26
N THR A 18 -13.74 9.76 3.58
CA THR A 18 -14.43 9.94 2.29
C THR A 18 -13.61 9.44 1.11
N TYR A 19 -12.31 9.19 1.28
CA TYR A 19 -11.44 8.78 0.19
C TYR A 19 -11.59 7.29 -0.10
N THR A 20 -11.82 6.97 -1.37
CA THR A 20 -11.82 5.60 -1.87
C THR A 20 -10.45 5.24 -2.44
N VAL A 21 -10.23 3.94 -2.73
CA VAL A 21 -9.03 3.50 -3.47
C VAL A 21 -8.86 4.28 -4.77
N ARG A 22 -9.95 4.52 -5.52
CA ARG A 22 -9.91 5.28 -6.77
C ARG A 22 -9.47 6.73 -6.58
N MET A 23 -9.90 7.37 -5.49
CA MET A 23 -9.45 8.74 -5.17
C MET A 23 -7.97 8.76 -4.80
N VAL A 24 -7.49 7.79 -4.01
CA VAL A 24 -6.06 7.67 -3.71
C VAL A 24 -5.27 7.40 -5.01
N GLN A 25 -5.77 6.51 -5.86
CA GLN A 25 -5.19 6.21 -7.16
C GLN A 25 -5.08 7.45 -8.04
N TYR A 26 -6.12 8.29 -8.10
CA TYR A 26 -6.10 9.55 -8.84
C TYR A 26 -4.95 10.47 -8.40
N PHE A 27 -4.72 10.62 -7.10
CA PHE A 27 -3.61 11.44 -6.61
C PHE A 27 -2.24 10.80 -6.88
N LEU A 28 -2.14 9.47 -6.80
CA LEU A 28 -0.92 8.76 -7.19
C LEU A 28 -0.62 8.94 -8.67
N ASP A 29 -1.65 8.88 -9.53
CA ASP A 29 -1.53 9.09 -10.96
C ASP A 29 -1.06 10.51 -11.27
N ALA A 30 -1.69 11.52 -10.67
CA ALA A 30 -1.28 12.92 -10.81
C ALA A 30 0.16 13.15 -10.32
N ALA A 31 0.56 12.52 -9.20
CA ALA A 31 1.92 12.63 -8.68
C ALA A 31 2.94 11.86 -9.55
N CYS A 32 2.60 10.69 -10.08
CA CYS A 32 3.48 9.98 -10.99
C CYS A 32 3.64 10.72 -12.33
N GLY A 33 2.65 11.52 -12.72
CA GLY A 33 2.60 12.24 -14.00
C GLY A 33 1.94 11.39 -15.10
N ASP A 34 1.61 12.04 -16.22
CA ASP A 34 1.01 11.42 -17.41
C ASP A 34 2.02 10.59 -18.21
N PHE A 35 2.58 9.56 -17.58
CA PHE A 35 3.39 8.58 -18.28
C PHE A 35 2.50 7.47 -18.84
N GLU A 36 2.92 6.94 -19.99
CA GLU A 36 2.29 5.79 -20.67
C GLU A 36 2.19 4.55 -19.75
N PHE A 37 3.00 4.50 -18.68
CA PHE A 37 3.02 3.42 -17.69
C PHE A 37 2.90 3.94 -16.26
N LYS A 38 2.06 3.27 -15.46
CA LYS A 38 1.98 3.53 -14.01
C LYS A 38 3.27 3.12 -13.33
N ARG A 39 3.76 3.97 -12.42
CA ARG A 39 5.00 3.76 -11.68
C ARG A 39 4.82 3.04 -10.33
N TYR A 40 3.61 2.59 -10.06
CA TYR A 40 3.27 1.75 -8.92
C TYR A 40 2.60 0.46 -9.39
N ASN A 41 2.79 -0.60 -8.62
CA ASN A 41 2.26 -1.94 -8.91
C ASN A 41 1.35 -2.49 -7.82
N PHE A 42 1.25 -1.78 -6.68
CA PHE A 42 0.38 -2.16 -5.58
C PHE A 42 -0.16 -0.92 -4.87
N LEU A 43 -1.46 -0.93 -4.59
CA LEU A 43 -2.13 0.03 -3.71
C LEU A 43 -3.10 -0.75 -2.84
N TYR A 44 -3.00 -0.60 -1.54
CA TYR A 44 -3.89 -1.24 -0.58
C TYR A 44 -4.37 -0.24 0.48
N LEU A 45 -5.68 -0.16 0.67
CA LEU A 45 -6.34 0.60 1.73
C LEU A 45 -6.98 -0.38 2.73
N PRO A 46 -6.30 -0.73 3.84
CA PRO A 46 -6.86 -1.66 4.82
C PRO A 46 -8.18 -1.15 5.41
N ARG A 47 -9.15 -2.06 5.59
CA ARG A 47 -10.45 -1.76 6.21
C ARG A 47 -10.41 -1.83 7.73
N ARG A 48 -11.33 -1.07 8.34
CA ARG A 48 -11.71 -1.18 9.74
C ARG A 48 -13.21 -0.91 9.83
N GLY A 49 -14.01 -1.99 9.89
CA GLY A 49 -15.46 -1.93 9.86
C GLY A 49 -16.02 -1.48 8.49
N ARG A 50 -16.86 -0.43 8.49
CA ARG A 50 -17.53 0.06 7.26
C ARG A 50 -16.66 0.97 6.39
N SER A 51 -15.47 1.37 6.83
CA SER A 51 -14.58 2.28 6.11
C SER A 51 -13.12 1.80 6.16
N HIS A 52 -12.21 2.50 5.48
CA HIS A 52 -10.78 2.24 5.57
C HIS A 52 -10.22 2.71 6.92
N SER A 53 -9.08 2.16 7.31
CA SER A 53 -8.36 2.44 8.57
C SER A 53 -7.73 3.83 8.64
N GLY A 54 -7.77 4.61 7.55
CA GLY A 54 -7.02 5.86 7.41
C GLY A 54 -5.57 5.65 6.98
N LEU A 55 -5.23 4.45 6.48
CA LEU A 55 -3.93 4.07 5.94
C LEU A 55 -4.08 3.65 4.47
N ALA A 56 -3.08 3.95 3.66
CA ALA A 56 -2.84 3.30 2.38
C ALA A 56 -1.38 2.88 2.29
N ILE A 57 -1.13 1.72 1.71
CA ILE A 57 0.19 1.18 1.40
C ILE A 57 0.35 1.15 -0.12
N VAL A 58 1.42 1.75 -0.61
CA VAL A 58 1.67 1.89 -2.04
C VAL A 58 3.06 1.38 -2.36
N ASN A 59 3.17 0.37 -3.23
CA ASN A 59 4.45 -0.11 -3.72
C ASN A 59 4.72 0.39 -5.15
N PHE A 60 5.92 0.90 -5.35
CA PHE A 60 6.45 1.41 -6.59
C PHE A 60 7.29 0.36 -7.32
N VAL A 61 7.37 0.47 -8.65
CA VAL A 61 8.13 -0.48 -9.47
C VAL A 61 9.63 -0.40 -9.19
N ASP A 62 10.11 0.77 -8.77
CA ASP A 62 11.49 1.03 -8.37
C ASP A 62 11.57 2.17 -7.33
N ALA A 63 12.77 2.39 -6.77
CA ALA A 63 12.99 3.38 -5.72
C ALA A 63 12.95 4.84 -6.23
N GLU A 64 13.32 5.08 -7.49
CA GLU A 64 13.30 6.40 -8.10
C GLU A 64 11.85 6.89 -8.25
N SER A 65 10.99 6.03 -8.77
CA SER A 65 9.55 6.21 -8.88
C SER A 65 8.91 6.49 -7.52
N CYS A 66 9.32 5.76 -6.49
CA CYS A 66 8.88 5.98 -5.11
C CYS A 66 9.26 7.38 -4.62
N ALA A 67 10.53 7.77 -4.74
CA ALA A 67 11.04 9.05 -4.28
C ALA A 67 10.40 10.23 -5.03
N MET A 68 10.24 10.12 -6.34
CA MET A 68 9.60 11.14 -7.17
C MET A 68 8.13 11.32 -6.80
N CYS A 69 7.38 10.22 -6.64
CA CYS A 69 5.98 10.28 -6.26
C CYS A 69 5.81 10.85 -4.85
N GLU A 70 6.66 10.45 -3.89
CA GLU A 70 6.67 11.02 -2.54
C GLU A 70 6.84 12.55 -2.57
N TRP A 71 7.86 13.02 -3.30
CA TRP A 71 8.16 14.45 -3.40
C TRP A 71 6.98 15.23 -4.00
N ARG A 72 6.37 14.73 -5.08
CA ARG A 72 5.22 15.40 -5.72
C ARG A 72 3.95 15.36 -4.89
N LEU A 73 3.66 14.25 -4.19
CA LEU A 73 2.52 14.19 -3.27
C LEU A 73 2.68 15.21 -2.14
N ARG A 74 3.89 15.39 -1.61
CA ARG A 74 4.17 16.41 -0.59
C ARG A 74 3.99 17.82 -1.14
N LEU A 75 4.39 18.07 -2.38
CA LEU A 75 4.15 19.35 -3.06
C LEU A 75 2.65 19.64 -3.18
N LEU A 76 1.87 18.67 -3.70
CA LEU A 76 0.42 18.78 -3.81
C LEU A 76 -0.26 18.98 -2.44
N GLN A 77 0.24 18.34 -1.38
CA GLN A 77 -0.25 18.54 -0.02
C GLN A 77 0.05 19.95 0.48
N ARG A 78 1.26 20.47 0.25
CA ARG A 78 1.67 21.83 0.64
C ARG A 78 0.85 22.90 -0.07
N ASP A 79 0.55 22.68 -1.34
CA ASP A 79 -0.19 23.64 -2.17
C ASP A 79 -1.71 23.54 -1.95
N GLY A 80 -2.17 22.68 -1.03
CA GLY A 80 -3.58 22.51 -0.66
C GLY A 80 -4.42 21.70 -1.64
N ALA A 81 -3.82 21.17 -2.72
CA ALA A 81 -4.50 20.32 -3.70
C ALA A 81 -4.91 18.96 -3.12
N ILE A 82 -4.22 18.49 -2.08
CA ILE A 82 -4.57 17.27 -1.33
C ILE A 82 -4.72 17.59 0.15
N SER A 83 -5.96 17.69 0.62
CA SER A 83 -6.28 17.84 2.05
C SER A 83 -6.55 16.52 2.77
N GLY A 84 -6.76 15.44 2.01
CA GLY A 84 -7.18 14.14 2.55
C GLY A 84 -6.07 13.28 3.12
N PHE A 85 -4.78 13.67 3.06
CA PHE A 85 -3.66 12.93 3.65
C PHE A 85 -3.02 13.76 4.76
N LYS A 86 -2.84 13.21 5.96
CA LYS A 86 -2.15 13.91 7.05
C LYS A 86 -0.64 13.77 6.93
N SER A 87 -0.16 12.57 6.61
CA SER A 87 1.28 12.35 6.42
C SER A 87 1.56 11.30 5.36
N ILE A 88 2.73 11.45 4.75
CA ILE A 88 3.31 10.57 3.75
C ILE A 88 4.66 10.15 4.32
N GLY A 89 5.02 8.87 4.21
CA GLY A 89 6.33 8.41 4.64
C GLY A 89 6.63 6.98 4.20
N LYS A 90 7.79 6.48 4.59
CA LYS A 90 8.23 5.13 4.26
C LYS A 90 7.35 4.09 4.97
N SER A 91 6.99 3.03 4.27
CA SER A 91 6.37 1.85 4.88
C SER A 91 7.39 1.06 5.70
N TYR A 92 6.95 0.34 6.73
CA TYR A 92 7.82 -0.63 7.42
C TYR A 92 8.08 -1.86 6.54
N ILE A 93 7.10 -2.23 5.71
CA ILE A 93 7.23 -3.33 4.75
C ILE A 93 7.60 -2.72 3.40
N GLN A 94 8.77 -3.11 2.89
CA GLN A 94 9.31 -2.67 1.60
C GLN A 94 9.23 -3.81 0.59
N GLY A 95 8.85 -3.49 -0.65
CA GLY A 95 8.85 -4.41 -1.79
C GLY A 95 7.48 -5.01 -2.11
N PHE A 96 7.26 -5.25 -3.40
CA PHE A 96 5.98 -5.71 -3.93
C PHE A 96 5.52 -7.05 -3.33
N ALA A 97 6.39 -8.06 -3.37
CA ALA A 97 6.04 -9.41 -2.93
C ALA A 97 5.71 -9.44 -1.43
N GLN A 98 6.48 -8.73 -0.60
CA GLN A 98 6.26 -8.63 0.84
C GLN A 98 4.91 -7.99 1.15
N ASN A 99 4.58 -6.87 0.51
CA ASN A 99 3.30 -6.19 0.70
C ASN A 99 2.13 -7.06 0.22
N LEU A 100 2.30 -7.78 -0.89
CA LEU A 100 1.29 -8.69 -1.42
C LEU A 100 1.06 -9.90 -0.51
N ALA A 101 2.13 -10.45 0.07
CA ALA A 101 2.05 -11.54 1.05
C ALA A 101 1.37 -11.08 2.35
N TYR A 102 1.71 -9.88 2.84
CA TYR A 102 1.08 -9.30 4.01
C TYR A 102 -0.42 -9.07 3.79
N TYR A 103 -0.79 -8.52 2.63
CA TYR A 103 -2.18 -8.41 2.21
C TYR A 103 -2.90 -9.77 2.16
N ALA A 104 -2.27 -10.77 1.54
CA ALA A 104 -2.84 -12.11 1.41
C ALA A 104 -3.09 -12.77 2.77
N ALA A 105 -2.15 -12.63 3.71
CA ALA A 105 -2.31 -13.13 5.07
C ALA A 105 -3.45 -12.43 5.83
N LEU A 106 -3.57 -11.11 5.66
CA LEU A 106 -4.60 -10.31 6.33
C LEU A 106 -6.01 -10.57 5.76
N VAL A 107 -6.15 -10.67 4.44
CA VAL A 107 -7.47 -10.83 3.78
C VAL A 107 -8.00 -12.26 3.84
N ARG A 108 -7.19 -13.25 4.23
CA ARG A 108 -7.73 -14.56 4.65
C ARG A 108 -8.77 -14.44 5.77
N GLU A 109 -8.75 -13.36 6.55
CA GLU A 109 -9.77 -13.04 7.55
C GLU A 109 -10.98 -12.25 6.98
N ASP A 110 -10.86 -11.62 5.81
CA ASP A 110 -11.82 -10.61 5.30
C ASP A 110 -12.08 -10.72 3.78
N ALA A 111 -12.24 -11.95 3.27
CA ALA A 111 -12.21 -12.31 1.84
C ALA A 111 -13.38 -11.79 0.95
N ARG A 112 -14.25 -10.89 1.42
CA ARG A 112 -15.54 -10.60 0.76
C ARG A 112 -15.54 -9.38 -0.18
N ASP A 113 -14.50 -8.56 -0.21
CA ASP A 113 -14.55 -7.33 -1.00
C ASP A 113 -13.14 -6.94 -1.50
N ALA A 114 -12.97 -6.89 -2.83
CA ALA A 114 -11.70 -6.54 -3.47
C ALA A 114 -11.58 -5.03 -3.74
N SER A 115 -12.56 -4.21 -3.34
CA SER A 115 -12.58 -2.77 -3.63
C SER A 115 -11.52 -1.94 -2.89
N HIS A 116 -10.69 -2.57 -2.06
CA HIS A 116 -9.70 -1.94 -1.17
C HIS A 116 -8.26 -2.15 -1.63
N VAL A 117 -8.06 -2.95 -2.69
CA VAL A 117 -6.76 -3.27 -3.23
C VAL A 117 -6.75 -3.05 -4.73
N LEU A 118 -5.62 -2.62 -5.24
CA LEU A 118 -5.33 -2.52 -6.65
C LEU A 118 -3.93 -3.10 -6.87
N VAL A 119 -3.84 -4.07 -7.77
CA VAL A 119 -2.57 -4.62 -8.24
C VAL A 119 -2.45 -4.28 -9.72
N LEU A 120 -1.29 -3.79 -10.12
CA LEU A 120 -1.01 -3.44 -11.50
C LEU A 120 0.14 -4.29 -12.05
N GLU A 121 -0.06 -4.86 -13.23
CA GLU A 121 0.97 -5.55 -14.01
C GLU A 121 1.18 -4.72 -15.28
N HIS A 122 2.41 -4.19 -15.46
CA HIS A 122 2.73 -3.25 -16.55
C HIS A 122 1.76 -2.05 -16.65
N GLY A 123 1.36 -1.52 -15.49
CA GLY A 123 0.47 -0.36 -15.37
C GLY A 123 -1.01 -0.63 -15.62
N LYS A 124 -1.41 -1.89 -15.84
CA LYS A 124 -2.80 -2.29 -16.06
C LYS A 124 -3.34 -3.09 -14.86
N PRO A 125 -4.63 -2.94 -14.50
CA PRO A 125 -5.25 -3.76 -13.45
C PRO A 125 -5.02 -5.25 -13.70
N ALA A 126 -4.52 -5.93 -12.67
CA ALA A 126 -4.24 -7.36 -12.67
C ALA A 126 -5.10 -8.09 -11.63
N ASP A 127 -5.36 -9.38 -11.88
CA ASP A 127 -6.05 -10.24 -10.92
C ASP A 127 -5.16 -10.47 -9.69
N VAL A 128 -5.64 -10.05 -8.53
CA VAL A 128 -4.87 -10.12 -7.28
C VAL A 128 -4.51 -11.56 -6.93
N SER A 129 -5.42 -12.51 -7.16
CA SER A 129 -5.19 -13.93 -6.85
C SER A 129 -4.09 -14.54 -7.73
N LYS A 130 -4.06 -14.19 -9.02
CA LYS A 130 -2.98 -14.54 -9.96
C LYS A 130 -1.65 -13.99 -9.45
N MET A 131 -1.61 -12.71 -9.07
CA MET A 131 -0.38 -12.07 -8.61
C MET A 131 0.12 -12.69 -7.30
N ILE A 132 -0.77 -13.03 -6.37
CA ILE A 132 -0.40 -13.76 -5.14
C ILE A 132 0.26 -15.09 -5.51
N ARG A 133 -0.35 -15.90 -6.38
CA ARG A 133 0.24 -17.19 -6.81
C ARG A 133 1.60 -17.05 -7.48
N GLN A 134 1.81 -15.96 -8.22
CA GLN A 134 3.04 -15.74 -8.98
C GLN A 134 4.19 -15.22 -8.11
N TYR A 135 3.91 -14.35 -7.13
CA TYR A 135 4.95 -13.62 -6.40
C TYR A 135 5.05 -13.99 -4.91
N VAL A 136 4.02 -14.61 -4.32
CA VAL A 136 4.01 -14.96 -2.90
C VAL A 136 4.41 -16.41 -2.72
N THR A 137 5.64 -16.62 -2.23
CA THR A 137 6.15 -17.95 -1.89
C THR A 137 5.67 -18.39 -0.51
N ARG A 138 5.75 -19.70 -0.22
CA ARG A 138 5.40 -20.24 1.10
C ARG A 138 6.21 -19.61 2.26
N PRO A 139 7.55 -19.45 2.16
CA PRO A 139 8.31 -18.75 3.19
C PRO A 139 7.84 -17.31 3.41
N LEU A 140 7.49 -16.60 2.33
CA LEU A 140 7.01 -15.23 2.41
C LEU A 140 5.63 -15.13 3.07
N MET A 141 4.75 -16.09 2.80
CA MET A 141 3.46 -16.19 3.47
C MET A 141 3.62 -16.46 4.97
N GLN A 142 4.52 -17.38 5.36
CA GLN A 142 4.81 -17.67 6.77
C GLN A 142 5.38 -16.45 7.50
N TRP A 143 6.28 -15.72 6.85
CA TRP A 143 6.78 -14.44 7.35
C TRP A 143 5.64 -13.43 7.59
N ALA A 144 4.72 -13.29 6.64
CA ALA A 144 3.57 -12.39 6.78
C ALA A 144 2.65 -12.77 7.95
N GLU A 145 2.35 -14.06 8.12
CA GLU A 145 1.56 -14.60 9.24
C GLU A 145 2.24 -14.32 10.60
N GLN A 146 3.56 -14.46 10.68
CA GLN A 146 4.35 -14.12 11.88
C GLN A 146 4.33 -12.61 12.19
N CYS A 147 4.42 -11.76 11.17
CA CYS A 147 4.29 -10.31 11.35
C CYS A 147 2.92 -9.94 11.94
N LEU A 148 1.84 -10.55 11.45
CA LEU A 148 0.50 -10.32 11.99
C LEU A 148 0.36 -10.81 13.44
N ALA A 149 0.85 -12.02 13.73
CA ALA A 149 0.82 -12.58 15.08
C ALA A 149 1.59 -11.72 16.10
N SER A 150 2.75 -11.20 15.71
CA SER A 150 3.55 -10.34 16.60
C SER A 150 2.91 -8.95 16.81
N MET A 151 2.20 -8.39 15.83
CA MET A 151 1.44 -7.15 16.03
C MET A 151 0.25 -7.31 16.98
N VAL A 152 -0.41 -8.48 16.99
CA VAL A 152 -1.50 -8.80 17.94
C VAL A 152 -0.98 -8.91 19.38
N LEU A 153 0.27 -9.33 19.57
CA LEU A 153 0.88 -9.46 20.90
C LEU A 153 1.34 -8.10 21.48
N VAL A 154 1.59 -7.09 20.65
CA VAL A 154 2.01 -5.74 21.08
C VAL A 154 0.81 -4.83 21.36
N HIS A 155 -0.35 -5.10 20.77
CA HIS A 155 -1.61 -4.46 21.11
C HIS A 155 -2.61 -5.52 21.58
N PRO A 156 -2.58 -5.92 22.87
CA PRO A 156 -3.72 -6.64 23.43
C PRO A 156 -4.94 -5.78 23.16
N ARG A 157 -5.95 -6.40 22.54
CA ARG A 157 -7.26 -5.79 22.27
C ARG A 157 -7.67 -5.01 23.51
N GLU A 158 -7.71 -3.69 23.43
CA GLU A 158 -8.57 -2.92 24.32
C GLU A 158 -9.99 -3.31 23.91
N ALA A 159 -10.46 -4.36 24.58
CA ALA A 159 -11.86 -4.70 24.66
C ALA A 159 -12.49 -3.67 25.59
N GLU A 160 -13.22 -2.73 25.00
CA GLU A 160 -14.41 -2.07 25.56
C GLU A 160 -15.14 -1.30 24.46
#